data_AF-A0A256W9Y4-F1
#
_entry.id   AF-A0A256W9Y4-F1
#
_cell.length_a   1.000
_cell.length_b   1.000
_cell.length_c   1.000
_cell.angle_alpha   90.00
_cell.angle_beta   90.00
_cell.angle_gamma   90.00
#
_symmetry.space_group_name_H-M   'P 1'
#
loop_
_entity.id
_entity.type
_entity.pdbx_description
1 polymer ?
#
loop_
_entity_poly.entity_id
_entity_poly.type
_entity_poly.pdbx_seq_one_letter_code
_entity_poly.pdbx_strand_id
1 'polypeptide(L)' 'MKYTVIIEKGESSYGAFVPDLPGCIAAGKTENEVLNLIKEAIEFHIEGLRRS' A
#
# COMPACT_ATOMS: atom_id res chain seq x y z
N MET A 1 4.86 -12.76 -4.66
CA MET A 1 4.75 -11.84 -5.81
C MET A 1 5.55 -10.57 -5.48
N LYS A 2 5.97 -9.82 -6.49
CA LYS A 2 6.63 -8.52 -6.31
C LYS A 2 5.71 -7.44 -6.87
N TYR A 3 5.57 -6.33 -6.16
CA TYR A 3 4.76 -5.19 -6.57
C TYR A 3 5.61 -3.94 -6.50
N THR A 4 5.40 -3.03 -7.45
CA THR A 4 5.95 -1.68 -7.36
C THR A 4 5.04 -0.86 -6.46
N VAL A 5 5.61 -0.30 -5.39
CA VAL A 5 4.92 0.64 -4.51
C VAL A 5 5.46 2.03 -4.79
N ILE A 6 4.57 2.98 -5.03
CA ILE A 6 4.92 4.40 -5.09
C ILE A 6 4.64 5.00 -3.72
N ILE A 7 5.65 5.64 -3.13
CA ILE A 7 5.55 6.37 -1.87
C ILE A 7 5.61 7.86 -2.18
N GLU A 8 4.63 8.61 -1.67
CA GLU A 8 4.57 10.05 -1.75
C GLU A 8 4.75 10.65 -0.36
N LYS A 9 5.64 11.64 -0.24
CA LYS A 9 5.83 12.38 1.00
C LYS A 9 4.99 13.66 0.96
N GLY A 10 4.02 13.76 1.87
CA GLY A 10 3.27 14.98 2.15
C GLY A 10 3.98 15.87 3.18
N GLU A 11 3.32 16.96 3.58
CA GLU A 11 3.90 17.92 4.55
C GLU A 11 4.15 17.30 5.93
N SER A 12 3.26 16.42 6.40
CA SER A 12 3.32 15.79 7.73
C SER A 12 3.13 14.28 7.73
N SER A 13 3.00 13.66 6.56
CA SER A 13 2.68 12.24 6.39
C SER A 13 3.26 11.68 5.10
N TYR A 14 3.11 10.37 4.94
CA TYR A 14 3.44 9.62 3.74
C TYR A 14 2.17 8.92 3.24
N GLY A 15 1.97 8.94 1.93
CA GLY A 15 1.01 8.11 1.22
C GLY A 15 1.72 7.01 0.44
N ALA A 16 1.09 5.87 0.24
CA ALA A 16 1.56 4.83 -0.65
C ALA A 16 0.42 4.22 -1.47
N PHE A 17 0.71 3.85 -2.72
CA PHE A 17 -0.22 3.13 -3.57
C PHE A 17 0.50 2.18 -4.51
N VAL A 18 -0.26 1.21 -5.04
CA VAL A 18 0.24 0.19 -5.97
C VAL A 18 -0.42 0.38 -7.34
N PRO A 19 0.31 0.81 -8.39
CA PRO A 19 -0.27 1.02 -9.72
C PRO A 19 -0.95 -0.23 -10.30
N ASP A 20 -0.41 -1.42 -9.98
CA ASP A 20 -0.93 -2.71 -10.46
C ASP A 20 -2.20 -3.16 -9.71
N LEU A 21 -2.51 -2.57 -8.55
CA LEU A 21 -3.68 -2.90 -7.72
C LEU A 21 -4.48 -1.63 -7.42
N PRO A 22 -5.30 -1.15 -8.39
CA PRO A 22 -6.13 0.04 -8.19
C PRO A 22 -7.01 -0.07 -6.94
N GLY A 23 -6.96 0.95 -6.09
CA GLY A 23 -7.68 0.98 -4.81
C GLY A 23 -6.87 0.43 -3.62
N CYS A 24 -5.69 -0.15 -3.85
CA CYS A 24 -4.76 -0.52 -2.78
C CYS A 24 -3.90 0.70 -2.41
N ILE A 25 -4.26 1.35 -1.31
CA ILE A 25 -3.64 2.59 -0.81
C ILE A 25 -3.40 2.52 0.70
N ALA A 26 -2.41 3.27 1.20
CA ALA A 26 -2.12 3.41 2.62
C ALA A 26 -1.60 4.82 2.94
N ALA A 27 -1.73 5.24 4.21
CA ALA A 27 -1.16 6.48 4.72
C ALA A 27 -0.54 6.25 6.10
N GLY A 28 0.61 6.87 6.37
CA GLY A 28 1.35 6.75 7.64
C GLY A 28 2.15 8.01 7.97
N LYS A 29 2.66 8.13 9.20
CA LYS A 29 3.50 9.26 9.64
C LYS A 29 4.97 9.11 9.23
N THR A 30 5.41 7.88 8.96
CA THR A 30 6.77 7.58 8.54
C THR A 30 6.79 6.70 7.29
N GLU A 31 7.91 6.72 6.56
CA GLU A 31 8.11 5.87 5.38
C GLU A 31 7.99 4.37 5.71
N ASN A 32 8.60 3.94 6.82
CA ASN A 32 8.49 2.55 7.28
C ASN A 32 7.05 2.16 7.65
N GLU A 33 6.32 3.04 8.32
CA GLU A 33 4.93 2.80 8.69
C GLU A 33 4.05 2.64 7.45
N VAL A 34 4.14 3.57 6.49
CA VAL A 34 3.32 3.48 5.28
C VAL A 34 3.70 2.24 4.44
N LEU A 35 4.98 1.85 4.43
CA LEU A 35 5.44 0.66 3.73
C LEU A 35 4.91 -0.64 4.37
N ASN A 36 4.83 -0.71 5.69
CA ASN A 36 4.22 -1.85 6.38
C ASN A 36 2.70 -1.90 6.10
N LEU A 37 2.01 -0.77 6.20
CA LEU A 37 0.57 -0.70 5.98
C LEU A 37 0.17 -1.07 4.55
N ILE A 38 0.88 -0.58 3.53
CA ILE A 38 0.57 -0.92 2.14
C ILE A 38 0.86 -2.40 1.86
N LYS A 39 1.85 -3.00 2.51
CA LYS A 39 2.12 -4.43 2.40
C LYS A 39 0.95 -5.27 2.93
N GLU A 40 0.41 -4.91 4.09
CA GLU A 40 -0.78 -5.56 4.66
C GLU A 40 -2.01 -5.36 3.75
N ALA A 41 -2.20 -4.16 3.20
CA ALA A 41 -3.29 -3.86 2.27
C ALA A 41 -3.21 -4.72 0.98
N ILE A 42 -2.01 -4.93 0.44
CA ILE A 42 -1.78 -5.81 -0.72
C ILE A 42 -2.15 -7.25 -0.36
N GLU A 43 -1.65 -7.76 0.78
CA GLU A 43 -1.92 -9.13 1.22
C GLU A 43 -3.42 -9.37 1.38
N PHE A 44 -4.13 -8.45 2.04
CA PHE A 44 -5.58 -8.49 2.22
C PHE A 44 -6.33 -8.46 0.87
N HIS A 45 -5.95 -7.57 -0.05
CA HIS A 45 -6.61 -7.44 -1.35
C HIS A 45 -6.49 -8.71 -2.18
N ILE A 46 -5.29 -9.30 -2.24
CA ILE A 46 -5.05 -10.56 -2.97
C ILE A 46 -5.79 -11.74 -2.34
N GLU A 47 -5.88 -11.78 -1.01
CA GLU A 47 -6.69 -12.78 -0.33
C GLU A 47 -8.18 -12.66 -0.72
N GLY A 48 -8.71 -11.43 -0.75
CA GLY A 48 -10.08 -11.16 -1.20
C GLY A 48 -10.34 -11.65 -2.63
N LEU A 49 -9.44 -11.35 -3.57
CA LEU A 49 -9.55 -11.79 -4.97
C LEU A 49 -9.45 -13.31 -5.15
N ARG A 50 -8.75 -14.03 -4.26
CA ARG A 50 -8.67 -15.50 -4.33
C ARG A 50 -9.92 -16.20 -3.83
N ARG A 51 -10.73 -15.53 -3.02
CA ARG A 51 -11.94 -16.07 -2.41
C ARG A 51 -13.21 -15.79 -3.24
N SER A 52 -13.10 -15.02 -4.33
CA SER A 52 -14.15 -14.73 -5.31
C SER A 52 -14.04 -15.62 -6.53
#